data_AF-A0A200QF58-F1
#
_entry.id   AF-A0A200QF58-F1
#
_cell.length_a   1.000
_cell.length_b   1.000
_cell.length_c   1.000
_cell.angle_alpha   90.00
_cell.angle_beta   90.00
_cell.angle_gamma   90.00
#
_symmetry.space_group_name_H-M   'P 1'
#
loop_
_entity.id
_entity.type
_entity.pdbx_description
1 polymer ?
#
loop_
_entity_poly.entity_id
_entity_poly.type
_entity_poly.pdbx_seq_one_letter_code
_entity_poly.pdbx_strand_id
1 'polypeptide(L)'
;MDPEISINSEPLFQSLGLVMTKEGEAQEEAMKELAKNLKMVEEGIQEFFSGVRPAFDGKSPIFLNILLVSLLGPYQIVEKVTGAKIIDPERNPLIFSLVTALKELPEVKEATPPHDKLEALVRYIREKDLQSSST
;
A
#
# COMPACT_ATOMS: atom_id res chain seq x y z
N MET A 1 -18.16 -0.02 18.21
CA MET A 1 -17.94 -0.09 16.75
C MET A 1 -16.80 -1.06 16.58
N ASP A 2 -17.02 -2.19 15.89
CA ASP A 2 -15.95 -3.17 15.71
C ASP A 2 -14.83 -2.53 14.86
N PRO A 3 -13.58 -2.48 15.34
CA PRO A 3 -12.48 -1.88 14.59
C PRO A 3 -12.17 -2.65 13.29
N GLU A 4 -12.58 -3.92 13.19
CA GLU A 4 -12.52 -4.72 11.97
C GLU A 4 -13.43 -4.19 10.86
N ILE A 5 -14.45 -3.38 11.18
CA ILE A 5 -15.41 -2.85 10.19
C ILE A 5 -14.87 -1.57 9.51
N SER A 6 -13.92 -0.85 10.10
CA SER A 6 -13.52 0.49 9.61
C SER A 6 -12.42 0.48 8.54
N ILE A 7 -11.63 -0.59 8.41
CA ILE A 7 -10.54 -0.69 7.41
C ILE A 7 -10.80 -1.90 6.51
N ASN A 8 -11.66 -1.72 5.52
CA ASN A 8 -11.84 -2.72 4.46
C ASN A 8 -10.61 -2.69 3.53
N SER A 9 -9.85 -3.78 3.48
CA SER A 9 -8.64 -3.90 2.66
C SER A 9 -8.92 -4.12 1.18
N GLU A 10 -10.10 -4.63 0.83
CA GLU A 10 -10.45 -5.03 -0.53
C GLU A 10 -10.37 -3.85 -1.52
N PRO A 11 -10.99 -2.67 -1.26
CA PRO A 11 -10.89 -1.53 -2.17
C PRO A 11 -9.45 -1.03 -2.33
N LEU A 12 -8.65 -1.05 -1.25
CA LEU A 12 -7.26 -0.63 -1.29
C LEU A 12 -6.42 -1.61 -2.15
N PHE A 13 -6.62 -2.91 -1.97
CA PHE A 13 -5.97 -3.94 -2.76
C PHE A 13 -6.32 -3.83 -4.26
N GLN A 14 -7.61 -3.66 -4.57
CA GLN A 14 -8.09 -3.51 -5.94
C GLN A 14 -7.49 -2.27 -6.62
N SER A 15 -7.53 -1.11 -5.97
CA SER A 15 -7.01 0.12 -6.58
C SER A 15 -5.47 0.11 -6.70
N LEU A 16 -4.74 -0.48 -5.75
CA LEU A 16 -3.30 -0.73 -5.88
C LEU A 16 -2.99 -1.64 -7.09
N GLY A 17 -3.75 -2.72 -7.24
CA GLY A 17 -3.62 -3.65 -8.36
C GLY A 17 -3.81 -2.93 -9.70
N LEU A 18 -4.87 -2.12 -9.82
CA LEU A 18 -5.15 -1.37 -11.04
C LEU A 18 -4.07 -0.32 -11.35
N VAL A 19 -3.56 0.39 -10.34
CA VAL A 19 -2.44 1.32 -10.52
C VAL A 19 -1.19 0.59 -11.01
N MET A 20 -0.93 -0.61 -10.49
CA MET A 20 0.20 -1.44 -10.90
C MET A 20 0.07 -1.95 -12.34
N THR A 21 -1.14 -2.27 -12.81
CA THR A 21 -1.34 -3.03 -14.06
C THR A 21 -1.93 -2.24 -15.22
N LYS A 22 -2.43 -1.02 -14.99
CA LYS A 22 -2.97 -0.13 -16.04
C LYS A 22 -1.99 0.97 -16.44
N GLU A 23 -2.27 1.64 -17.56
CA GLU A 23 -1.52 2.79 -18.07
C GLU A 23 -2.46 3.87 -18.61
N GLY A 24 -1.92 5.07 -18.84
CA GLY A 24 -2.68 6.21 -19.36
C GLY A 24 -3.87 6.60 -18.47
N GLU A 25 -4.98 6.98 -19.11
CA GLU A 25 -6.20 7.45 -18.41
C GLU A 25 -6.73 6.44 -17.40
N ALA A 26 -6.67 5.13 -17.70
CA ALA A 26 -7.15 4.09 -16.79
C ALA A 26 -6.30 4.01 -15.50
N GLN A 27 -5.00 4.26 -15.60
CA GLN A 27 -4.13 4.34 -14.42
C GLN A 27 -4.39 5.61 -13.62
N GLU A 28 -4.64 6.74 -14.29
CA GLU A 28 -4.99 8.00 -13.62
C GLU A 28 -6.30 7.90 -12.84
N GLU A 29 -7.33 7.25 -13.38
CA GLU A 29 -8.58 6.97 -12.66
C GLU A 29 -8.35 6.04 -11.47
N ALA A 30 -7.59 4.96 -11.66
CA ALA A 30 -7.21 4.07 -10.56
C ALA A 30 -6.43 4.79 -9.46
N MET A 31 -5.59 5.78 -9.81
CA MET A 31 -4.88 6.62 -8.84
C MET A 31 -5.83 7.51 -8.03
N LYS A 32 -6.92 8.02 -8.61
CA LYS A 32 -7.94 8.79 -7.88
C LYS A 32 -8.66 7.91 -6.86
N GLU A 33 -9.01 6.70 -7.25
CA GLU A 33 -9.62 5.70 -6.35
C GLU A 33 -8.65 5.29 -5.24
N LEU A 34 -7.40 5.02 -5.59
CA LEU A 34 -6.35 4.70 -4.61
C LEU A 34 -6.14 5.83 -3.62
N ALA A 35 -6.09 7.09 -4.07
CA ALA A 35 -5.95 8.23 -3.18
C ALA A 35 -7.12 8.36 -2.19
N LYS A 36 -8.36 8.06 -2.63
CA LYS A 36 -9.54 8.01 -1.75
C LYS A 36 -9.41 6.88 -0.72
N ASN A 37 -8.98 5.70 -1.14
CA ASN A 37 -8.84 4.53 -0.26
C ASN A 37 -7.71 4.75 0.76
N LEU A 38 -6.57 5.30 0.35
CA LEU A 38 -5.47 5.67 1.25
C LEU A 38 -5.91 6.72 2.27
N LYS A 39 -6.70 7.71 1.86
CA LYS A 39 -7.26 8.70 2.80
C LYS A 39 -8.17 8.03 3.84
N MET A 40 -9.05 7.12 3.43
CA MET A 40 -9.93 6.39 4.35
C MET A 40 -9.13 5.52 5.33
N VAL A 41 -8.08 4.84 4.85
CA VAL A 41 -7.19 4.05 5.72
C VAL A 41 -6.43 4.95 6.70
N GLU A 42 -5.92 6.10 6.25
CA GLU A 42 -5.24 7.09 7.08
C GLU A 42 -6.15 7.62 8.20
N GLU A 43 -7.38 8.01 7.86
CA GLU A 43 -8.42 8.43 8.81
C GLU A 43 -8.78 7.29 9.78
N GLY A 44 -8.94 6.06 9.28
CA GLY A 44 -9.22 4.89 10.10
C GLY A 44 -8.10 4.56 11.09
N ILE A 45 -6.82 4.72 10.69
CA ILE A 45 -5.68 4.62 11.59
C ILE A 45 -5.77 5.71 12.67
N GLN A 46 -6.01 6.96 12.27
CA GLN A 46 -6.11 8.07 13.22
C GLN A 46 -7.22 7.85 14.26
N GLU A 47 -8.41 7.42 13.83
CA GLU A 47 -9.54 7.08 14.71
C GLU A 47 -9.19 5.93 15.65
N PHE A 48 -8.57 4.88 15.13
CA PHE A 48 -8.17 3.70 15.91
C PHE A 48 -7.25 4.09 17.08
N PHE A 49 -6.30 4.99 16.85
CA PHE A 49 -5.38 5.47 17.89
C PHE A 49 -5.92 6.67 18.69
N SER A 50 -7.21 7.00 18.59
CA SER A 50 -7.84 8.16 19.25
C SER A 50 -7.11 9.48 18.99
N GLY A 51 -6.55 9.65 17.79
CA GLY A 51 -5.76 10.83 17.41
C GLY A 51 -4.35 10.90 18.02
N VAL A 52 -3.94 9.90 18.81
CA VAL A 52 -2.54 9.76 19.24
C VAL A 52 -1.72 9.30 18.05
N ARG A 53 -0.53 9.89 17.85
CA ARG A 53 0.35 9.49 16.76
C ARG A 53 0.67 7.98 16.91
N PRO A 54 0.35 7.14 15.91
CA PRO A 54 0.73 5.74 15.92
C PRO A 54 2.25 5.65 16.02
N ALA A 55 2.73 5.07 17.10
CA ALA A 55 4.08 4.54 17.18
C ALA A 55 3.96 3.03 17.00
N PHE A 56 4.90 2.42 16.28
CA PHE A 56 5.08 0.98 16.37
C PHE A 56 5.69 0.68 17.75
N ASP A 57 4.85 0.64 18.77
CA ASP A 57 5.19 0.35 20.17
C ASP A 57 4.86 -1.10 20.56
N GLY A 58 4.53 -1.93 19.55
CA GLY A 58 4.04 -3.29 19.72
C GLY A 58 2.59 -3.39 20.21
N LYS A 59 1.88 -2.26 20.44
CA LYS A 59 0.47 -2.22 20.86
C LYS A 59 -0.48 -1.86 19.74
N SER A 60 0.02 -1.34 18.62
CA SER A 60 -0.76 -1.25 17.38
C SER A 60 -1.27 -2.65 16.98
N PRO A 61 -2.50 -2.78 16.47
CA PRO A 61 -3.06 -4.09 16.17
C PRO A 61 -2.17 -4.83 15.20
N ILE A 62 -1.68 -5.99 15.60
CA ILE A 62 -0.75 -6.79 14.79
C ILE A 62 -1.34 -7.07 13.40
N PHE A 63 -2.66 -7.23 13.30
CA PHE A 63 -3.37 -7.42 12.04
C PHE A 63 -3.30 -6.21 11.12
N LEU A 64 -3.55 -4.99 11.63
CA LEU A 64 -3.46 -3.75 10.84
C LEU A 64 -2.04 -3.55 10.31
N ASN A 65 -1.04 -3.80 11.15
CA ASN A 65 0.36 -3.70 10.76
C ASN A 65 0.72 -4.70 9.64
N ILE A 66 0.34 -5.98 9.81
CA ILE A 66 0.56 -7.03 8.79
C ILE A 66 -0.13 -6.64 7.48
N LEU A 67 -1.36 -6.15 7.55
CA LEU A 67 -2.11 -5.71 6.37
C LEU A 67 -1.40 -4.57 5.64
N LEU A 68 -1.01 -3.51 6.35
CA LEU A 68 -0.35 -2.34 5.77
C LEU A 68 0.99 -2.72 5.14
N VAL A 69 1.84 -3.50 5.82
CA VAL A 69 3.14 -3.88 5.25
C VAL A 69 3.02 -4.84 4.08
N SER A 70 2.01 -5.71 4.07
CA SER A 70 1.76 -6.63 2.95
C SER A 70 1.30 -5.91 1.69
N LEU A 71 0.39 -4.92 1.84
CA LEU A 71 -0.16 -4.18 0.70
C LEU A 71 0.76 -3.05 0.23
N LEU A 72 1.36 -2.32 1.17
CA LEU A 72 2.07 -1.09 0.89
C LEU A 72 3.58 -1.21 1.08
N GLY A 73 4.13 -2.28 1.66
CA GLY A 73 5.58 -2.46 1.79
C GLY A 73 6.37 -2.30 0.47
N PRO A 74 5.87 -2.89 -0.64
CA PRO A 74 6.47 -2.76 -1.97
C PRO A 74 6.22 -1.42 -2.68
N TYR A 75 5.53 -0.44 -2.07
CA TYR A 75 5.01 0.72 -2.81
C TYR A 75 6.07 1.44 -3.65
N GLN A 76 7.29 1.65 -3.13
CA GLN A 76 8.38 2.34 -3.84
C GLN A 76 8.80 1.62 -5.12
N ILE A 77 8.73 0.28 -5.13
CA ILE A 77 9.00 -0.52 -6.33
C ILE A 77 7.89 -0.30 -7.35
N VAL A 78 6.63 -0.29 -6.91
CA VAL A 78 5.50 0.00 -7.79
C VAL A 78 5.63 1.41 -8.35
N GLU A 79 5.90 2.43 -7.51
CA GLU A 79 6.13 3.81 -7.95
C GLU A 79 7.25 3.90 -9.01
N LYS A 80 8.37 3.18 -8.80
CA LYS A 80 9.48 3.11 -9.76
C LYS A 80 9.07 2.48 -11.09
N VAL A 81 8.28 1.42 -11.07
CA VAL A 81 7.88 0.67 -12.27
C VAL A 81 6.80 1.40 -13.06
N THR A 82 5.86 2.05 -12.37
CA THR A 82 4.69 2.68 -12.99
C THR A 82 4.86 4.17 -13.25
N GLY A 83 5.76 4.83 -12.53
CA GLY A 83 5.87 6.30 -12.48
C GLY A 83 4.78 6.95 -11.62
N ALA A 84 3.84 6.18 -11.06
CA ALA A 84 2.77 6.71 -10.23
C ALA A 84 3.26 6.99 -8.80
N LYS A 85 2.79 8.07 -8.18
CA LYS A 85 3.09 8.39 -6.78
C LYS A 85 2.01 7.83 -5.87
N ILE A 86 2.28 6.72 -5.19
CA ILE A 86 1.31 5.99 -4.35
C ILE A 86 1.23 6.60 -2.96
N ILE A 87 2.37 6.73 -2.26
CA ILE A 87 2.40 7.28 -0.89
C ILE A 87 3.09 8.63 -0.91
N ASP A 88 2.36 9.63 -0.44
CA ASP A 88 2.87 10.98 -0.21
C ASP A 88 2.94 11.22 1.31
N PRO A 89 4.14 11.40 1.89
CA PRO A 89 4.28 11.64 3.33
C PRO A 89 3.51 12.84 3.88
N GLU A 90 3.17 13.84 3.06
CA GLU A 90 2.36 14.98 3.47
C GLU A 90 0.87 14.63 3.55
N ARG A 91 0.40 13.75 2.66
CA ARG A 91 -1.01 13.33 2.57
C ARG A 91 -1.32 12.07 3.37
N ASN A 92 -0.31 11.24 3.60
CA ASN A 92 -0.39 9.92 4.23
C ASN A 92 0.65 9.75 5.35
N PRO A 93 0.78 10.70 6.30
CA PRO A 93 1.86 10.69 7.30
C PRO A 93 1.86 9.46 8.21
N LEU A 94 0.69 8.93 8.59
CA LEU A 94 0.55 7.76 9.47
C LEU A 94 0.86 6.47 8.73
N ILE A 95 0.28 6.28 7.55
CA ILE A 95 0.60 5.15 6.67
C ILE A 95 2.11 5.13 6.38
N PHE A 96 2.69 6.27 5.98
CA PHE A 96 4.11 6.37 5.68
C PHE A 96 4.98 6.01 6.90
N SER A 97 4.64 6.54 8.07
CA SER A 97 5.35 6.25 9.32
C SER A 97 5.27 4.76 9.69
N LEU A 98 4.08 4.16 9.63
CA LEU A 98 3.87 2.75 9.96
C LEU A 98 4.58 1.83 8.98
N VAL A 99 4.39 2.02 7.67
CA VAL A 99 5.04 1.18 6.65
C VAL A 99 6.56 1.29 6.75
N THR A 100 7.11 2.49 6.97
CA THR A 100 8.56 2.68 7.16
C THR A 100 9.05 1.93 8.40
N ALA A 101 8.37 2.07 9.54
CA ALA A 101 8.75 1.36 10.76
C ALA A 101 8.66 -0.16 10.61
N LEU A 102 7.60 -0.67 9.96
CA LEU A 102 7.37 -2.09 9.76
C LEU A 102 8.42 -2.72 8.86
N LYS A 103 8.83 -2.04 7.78
CA LYS A 103 9.90 -2.50 6.89
C LYS A 103 11.27 -2.64 7.58
N GLU A 104 11.49 -1.94 8.69
CA GLU A 104 12.74 -2.02 9.43
C GLU A 104 12.82 -3.24 10.37
N LEU A 105 11.68 -3.87 10.66
CA LEU A 105 11.61 -5.04 11.54
C LEU A 105 12.38 -6.24 10.95
N PRO A 106 13.19 -6.94 11.75
CA PRO A 106 13.94 -8.12 11.30
C PRO A 106 13.05 -9.17 10.63
N GLU A 107 11.88 -9.45 11.21
CA GLU A 107 10.94 -10.46 10.73
C GLU A 107 10.37 -10.08 9.35
N VAL A 108 10.09 -8.80 9.14
CA VAL A 108 9.62 -8.29 7.85
C VAL A 108 10.74 -8.34 6.83
N LYS A 109 11.97 -7.95 7.19
CA LYS A 109 13.14 -8.04 6.29
C LYS A 109 13.45 -9.48 5.89
N GLU A 110 13.32 -10.43 6.82
CA GLU A 110 13.52 -11.85 6.56
C GLU A 110 12.42 -12.42 5.66
N ALA A 111 11.17 -12.01 5.86
CA ALA A 111 10.03 -12.46 5.04
C ALA A 111 9.94 -11.76 3.67
N THR A 112 10.53 -10.57 3.51
CA THR A 112 10.45 -9.78 2.28
C THR A 112 11.39 -10.36 1.22
N PRO A 113 10.89 -10.68 0.00
CA PRO A 113 11.75 -11.13 -1.08
C PRO A 113 12.87 -10.11 -1.39
N PRO A 114 14.03 -10.57 -1.89
CA PRO A 114 15.08 -9.68 -2.38
C PRO A 114 14.52 -8.62 -3.34
N HIS A 115 15.00 -7.38 -3.20
CA HIS A 115 14.45 -6.23 -3.91
C HIS A 115 14.42 -6.43 -5.43
N ASP A 116 15.48 -6.99 -6.01
CA ASP A 116 15.59 -7.32 -7.44
C ASP A 116 14.51 -8.30 -7.90
N LYS A 117 14.24 -9.33 -7.10
CA LYS A 117 13.19 -10.32 -7.39
C LYS A 117 11.78 -9.72 -7.27
N LEU A 118 11.56 -8.87 -6.27
CA LEU A 118 10.27 -8.20 -6.08
C LEU A 118 10.01 -7.20 -7.22
N GLU A 119 11.02 -6.44 -7.64
CA GLU A 119 10.91 -5.57 -8.82
C GLU A 119 10.65 -6.35 -10.10
N ALA A 120 11.35 -7.47 -10.32
CA ALA A 120 11.11 -8.34 -11.46
C ALA A 120 9.67 -8.90 -11.47
N LEU A 121 9.14 -9.29 -10.31
CA LEU A 121 7.76 -9.75 -10.17
C LEU A 121 6.75 -8.65 -10.53
N VAL A 122 6.93 -7.44 -9.99
CA VAL A 122 6.03 -6.29 -10.29
C VAL A 122 6.04 -5.97 -11.78
N ARG A 123 7.22 -5.95 -12.42
CA ARG A 123 7.34 -5.74 -13.87
C ARG A 123 6.64 -6.84 -14.67
N TYR A 124 6.89 -8.09 -14.31
CA TYR A 124 6.28 -9.25 -14.98
C TYR A 124 4.75 -9.19 -14.94
N ILE A 125 4.16 -8.91 -13.77
CA ILE A 125 2.70 -8.80 -13.63
C ILE A 125 2.16 -7.66 -14.50
N ARG A 126 2.78 -6.48 -14.42
CA ARG A 126 2.36 -5.32 -15.21
C ARG A 126 2.42 -5.59 -16.71
N GLU A 127 3.54 -6.10 -17.21
CA GLU A 127 3.75 -6.37 -18.64
C GLU A 127 2.74 -7.39 -19.17
N LYS A 128 2.47 -8.45 -18.40
CA LYS A 128 1.49 -9.49 -18.74
C LYS A 128 0.08 -8.88 -18.89
N ASP A 129 -0.34 -8.04 -17.95
CA ASP A 129 -1.67 -7.45 -17.96
C ASP A 129 -1.84 -6.41 -19.08
N LEU A 130 -0.82 -5.59 -19.34
CA LEU A 130 -0.83 -4.63 -20.44
C LEU A 130 -0.88 -5.32 -21.82
N GLN A 131 -0.15 -6.43 -21.99
CA GLN A 131 -0.22 -7.24 -23.21
C GLN A 131 -1.61 -7.86 -23.41
N SER A 132 -2.22 -8.38 -22.34
CA SER A 132 -3.58 -8.95 -22.41
C SER A 132 -4.67 -7.92 -22.72
N SER A 133 -4.43 -6.64 -22.40
CA SER A 133 -5.36 -5.54 -22.70
C SER A 133 -5.22 -4.99 -24.13
N SER A 134 -4.21 -5.43 -24.87
CA SER A 134 -3.90 -4.99 -26.25
C SER A 134 -4.37 -5.98 -27.32
N THR A 135 -5.03 -7.09 -26.94
CA THR A 135 -5.54 -8.15 -27.82
C THR A 135 -7.06 -8.18 -27.80
#